data_AF-A0A2V9UMW8-F1
#
_entry.id   AF-A0A2V9UMW8-F1
#
_cell.length_a   1.000
_cell.length_b   1.000
_cell.length_c   1.000
_cell.angle_alpha   90.00
_cell.angle_beta   90.00
_cell.angle_gamma   90.00
#
_symmetry.space_group_name_H-M   'P 1'
#
loop_
_entity.id
_entity.type
_entity.pdbx_description
1 polymer ?
#
loop_
_entity_poly.entity_id
_entity_poly.type
_entity_poly.pdbx_seq_one_letter_code
_entity_poly.pdbx_strand_id
1 'polypeptide(L)'
;MNRRSFLNATAAVSIAAALPSRSTLADGAQLATQKPGNERSPETILLKDYRPKSLHRVPVTEVAKAKFPIIDMHSHPYAETPAQVDEWVRNMDEVGVQKTIILTMTTGTEFDAIYRKYAKYPDRFELWCGLDLTGYDQPGFGAATIKELERCHQTGARGVGELHDKGKGLSSGGSKTVGMHPDDGRVTPLFEKCAELRMPVSLHVADPIWMYQPMDETNDGLMNAYEWRLDNQPDIVKLPALIDILEHTVRKHPRTTFVACHFANLDYDLARLGGLFERNPNLYADISARYAETAPIPRFTAQFYAKHADRLVYGTDMGFDKPMYRITFRILETLDEHFYEIEQFGYHWSLSGFGLPDSVLKRVYHDNAAKLLARRT
;
A
#
# COMPACT_ATOMS: atom_id res chain seq x y z
N MET A 1 18.87 -5.49 -6.97
CA MET A 1 20.04 -5.98 -7.73
C MET A 1 19.59 -6.48 -9.11
N ASN A 2 20.28 -6.04 -10.18
CA ASN A 2 19.88 -6.15 -11.60
C ASN A 2 19.65 -7.57 -12.15
N ARG A 3 18.55 -7.78 -12.90
CA ARG A 3 18.28 -8.97 -13.73
C ARG A 3 18.51 -8.64 -15.21
N ARG A 4 19.48 -9.30 -15.85
CA ARG A 4 19.56 -9.45 -17.32
C ARG A 4 20.27 -10.76 -17.69
N SER A 5 19.55 -11.65 -18.36
CA SER A 5 19.87 -12.11 -19.73
C SER A 5 19.42 -13.56 -19.95
N PHE A 6 18.58 -13.75 -20.96
CA PHE A 6 18.41 -14.99 -21.72
C PHE A 6 18.14 -14.57 -23.16
N LEU A 7 18.93 -15.05 -24.11
CA LEU A 7 18.47 -15.54 -25.42
C LEU A 7 19.63 -15.96 -26.34
N ASN A 8 19.28 -16.96 -27.17
CA ASN A 8 19.84 -17.44 -28.44
C ASN A 8 20.95 -18.51 -28.36
N ALA A 9 20.71 -19.79 -28.70
CA ALA A 9 20.21 -20.46 -29.92
C ALA A 9 21.34 -20.84 -30.89
N THR A 10 21.40 -22.14 -31.29
CA THR A 10 21.65 -22.60 -32.68
C THR A 10 21.49 -24.11 -32.81
N ALA A 11 20.94 -24.51 -33.95
CA ALA A 11 20.57 -25.86 -34.37
C ALA A 11 21.73 -26.61 -35.08
N ALA A 12 21.61 -27.94 -35.17
CA ALA A 12 22.22 -28.73 -36.24
C ALA A 12 21.33 -29.94 -36.56
N VAL A 13 21.03 -30.08 -37.85
CA VAL A 13 20.23 -31.13 -38.49
C VAL A 13 21.17 -32.23 -39.01
N SER A 14 20.80 -33.50 -38.85
CA SER A 14 21.30 -34.60 -39.68
C SER A 14 20.19 -35.62 -39.93
N ILE A 15 19.99 -35.94 -41.20
CA ILE A 15 19.01 -36.88 -41.75
C ILE A 15 19.68 -38.25 -41.96
N ALA A 16 19.02 -39.33 -41.55
CA ALA A 16 19.23 -40.66 -42.14
C ALA A 16 17.95 -41.50 -42.05
N ALA A 17 17.56 -42.11 -43.16
CA ALA A 17 16.35 -42.93 -43.32
C ALA A 17 16.70 -44.42 -43.39
N ALA A 18 15.91 -45.28 -42.72
CA ALA A 18 15.76 -46.70 -43.04
C ALA A 18 14.41 -47.25 -42.50
N LEU A 19 13.83 -48.17 -43.27
CA LEU A 19 12.44 -48.68 -43.30
C LEU A 19 12.14 -49.80 -42.25
N PRO A 20 10.88 -50.32 -42.15
CA PRO A 20 10.22 -50.60 -40.86
C PRO A 20 10.34 -52.05 -40.39
N SER A 21 10.37 -52.22 -39.07
CA SER A 21 10.16 -53.51 -38.40
C SER A 21 8.97 -53.38 -37.45
N ARG A 22 7.88 -54.11 -37.75
CA ARG A 22 6.78 -54.31 -36.80
C ARG A 22 7.25 -55.26 -35.70
N SER A 23 7.27 -54.79 -34.48
CA SER A 23 7.19 -55.65 -33.28
C SER A 23 6.20 -55.03 -32.30
N THR A 24 5.08 -55.71 -32.13
CA THR A 24 4.19 -55.55 -30.98
C THR A 24 4.95 -55.89 -29.70
N LEU A 25 4.79 -55.09 -28.65
CA LEU A 25 4.45 -55.50 -27.28
C LEU A 25 4.47 -54.26 -26.37
N ALA A 26 3.49 -54.21 -25.47
CA ALA A 26 3.31 -53.16 -24.49
C ALA A 26 4.53 -53.06 -23.55
N ASP A 27 4.94 -51.84 -23.21
CA ASP A 27 5.56 -51.56 -21.93
C ASP A 27 5.42 -50.09 -21.54
N GLY A 28 5.25 -49.89 -20.23
CA GLY A 28 4.77 -48.66 -19.63
C GLY A 28 5.59 -47.42 -19.99
N ALA A 29 4.87 -46.30 -20.10
CA ALA A 29 5.47 -44.98 -20.11
C ALA A 29 6.26 -44.78 -18.81
N GLN A 30 7.57 -45.04 -18.88
CA GLN A 30 8.54 -44.57 -17.90
C GLN A 30 8.46 -43.04 -17.87
N LEU A 31 7.82 -42.52 -16.82
CA LEU A 31 8.11 -41.19 -16.30
C LEU A 31 9.63 -41.11 -16.16
N ALA A 32 10.25 -40.27 -17.00
CA ALA A 32 11.66 -39.99 -16.93
C ALA A 32 11.98 -39.54 -15.51
N THR A 33 12.66 -40.40 -14.76
CA THR A 33 13.22 -40.10 -13.45
C THR A 33 14.29 -39.04 -13.65
N GLN A 34 13.93 -37.78 -13.36
CA GLN A 34 14.93 -36.74 -13.16
C GLN A 34 15.88 -37.22 -12.05
N LYS A 35 17.18 -37.24 -12.35
CA LYS A 35 18.21 -37.46 -11.34
C LYS A 35 18.01 -36.47 -10.18
N PRO A 36 18.04 -36.89 -8.90
CA PRO A 36 17.91 -35.97 -7.78
C PRO A 36 19.17 -35.11 -7.71
N GLY A 37 19.09 -33.91 -8.26
CA GLY A 37 20.10 -32.88 -8.06
C GLY A 37 19.94 -32.32 -6.67
N ASN A 38 20.83 -32.71 -5.76
CA ASN A 38 21.09 -32.08 -4.45
C ASN A 38 19.81 -31.61 -3.72
N GLU A 39 18.97 -32.56 -3.31
CA GLU A 39 17.80 -32.27 -2.47
C GLU A 39 18.29 -31.59 -1.18
N ARG A 40 17.88 -30.33 -0.97
CA ARG A 40 18.21 -29.59 0.25
C ARG A 40 17.30 -30.06 1.37
N SER A 41 17.88 -30.49 2.48
CA SER A 41 17.15 -30.93 3.67
C SER A 41 16.48 -29.74 4.37
N PRO A 42 15.33 -29.90 5.05
CA PRO A 42 14.71 -28.83 5.84
C PRO A 42 15.67 -28.15 6.84
N GLU A 43 16.63 -28.89 7.38
CA GLU A 43 17.68 -28.43 8.29
C GLU A 43 18.68 -27.46 7.62
N THR A 44 18.67 -27.38 6.28
CA THR A 44 19.60 -26.57 5.47
C THR A 44 18.91 -25.56 4.56
N ILE A 45 17.58 -25.64 4.41
CA ILE A 45 16.83 -24.64 3.65
C ILE A 45 16.77 -23.37 4.48
N LEU A 46 17.40 -22.31 3.98
CA LEU A 46 17.35 -21.00 4.62
C LEU A 46 15.92 -20.45 4.57
N LEU A 47 15.50 -19.73 5.61
CA LEU A 47 14.17 -19.10 5.67
C LEU A 47 13.88 -18.25 4.42
N LYS A 48 14.86 -17.45 3.96
CA LYS A 48 14.74 -16.63 2.75
C LYS A 48 14.52 -17.43 1.46
N ASP A 49 14.91 -18.71 1.44
CA ASP A 49 14.77 -19.61 0.29
C ASP A 49 13.51 -20.50 0.41
N TYR A 50 12.80 -20.45 1.53
CA TYR A 50 11.56 -21.19 1.74
C TYR A 50 10.44 -20.59 0.86
N ARG A 51 9.98 -21.37 -0.13
CA ARG A 51 8.96 -20.98 -1.11
C ARG A 51 7.89 -22.07 -1.23
N PRO A 52 7.01 -22.20 -0.22
CA PRO A 52 5.95 -23.20 -0.25
C PRO A 52 5.04 -22.97 -1.47
N LYS A 53 4.51 -24.08 -1.99
CA LYS A 53 3.45 -24.08 -2.99
C LYS A 53 2.24 -24.80 -2.40
N SER A 54 1.07 -24.17 -2.47
CA SER A 54 -0.17 -24.79 -2.01
C SER A 54 -0.40 -26.12 -2.73
N LEU A 55 -0.64 -27.18 -1.96
CA LEU A 55 -1.06 -28.50 -2.48
C LEU A 55 -2.59 -28.66 -2.45
N HIS A 56 -3.30 -27.69 -1.86
CA HIS A 56 -4.75 -27.73 -1.75
C HIS A 56 -5.39 -27.54 -3.13
N ARG A 57 -6.34 -28.41 -3.47
CA ARG A 57 -7.15 -28.30 -4.68
C ARG A 57 -8.40 -27.48 -4.40
N VAL A 58 -8.21 -26.19 -4.19
CA VAL A 58 -9.27 -25.20 -3.95
C VAL A 58 -9.53 -24.38 -5.22
N PRO A 59 -10.71 -23.73 -5.35
CA PRO A 59 -10.94 -22.77 -6.42
C PRO A 59 -9.86 -21.67 -6.44
N VAL A 60 -9.49 -21.24 -7.64
CA VAL A 60 -8.56 -20.14 -7.87
C VAL A 60 -9.22 -19.16 -8.83
N THR A 61 -9.28 -17.89 -8.42
CA THR A 61 -9.99 -16.85 -9.14
C THR A 61 -8.99 -15.83 -9.69
N GLU A 62 -9.02 -15.58 -11.00
CA GLU A 62 -8.33 -14.44 -11.60
C GLU A 62 -9.29 -13.25 -11.70
N VAL A 63 -8.99 -12.17 -10.98
CA VAL A 63 -9.78 -10.94 -11.03
C VAL A 63 -9.08 -9.93 -11.92
N ALA A 64 -9.38 -9.95 -13.23
CA ALA A 64 -8.68 -9.14 -14.21
C ALA A 64 -8.97 -7.63 -14.09
N LYS A 65 -10.16 -7.29 -13.59
CA LYS A 65 -10.71 -5.93 -13.45
C LYS A 65 -11.58 -5.85 -12.19
N ALA A 66 -11.47 -4.75 -11.45
CA ALA A 66 -12.25 -4.50 -10.24
C ALA A 66 -13.76 -4.56 -10.51
N LYS A 67 -14.51 -5.12 -9.57
CA LYS A 67 -15.96 -5.26 -9.67
C LYS A 67 -16.72 -3.93 -9.68
N PHE A 68 -16.17 -2.90 -9.06
CA PHE A 68 -16.68 -1.53 -9.08
C PHE A 68 -15.55 -0.55 -9.43
N PRO A 69 -15.86 0.64 -9.99
CA PRO A 69 -14.85 1.66 -10.24
C PRO A 69 -14.08 1.99 -8.96
N ILE A 70 -12.76 2.17 -9.05
CA ILE A 70 -11.92 2.48 -7.89
C ILE A 70 -11.47 3.95 -7.91
N ILE A 71 -11.57 4.61 -6.76
CA ILE A 71 -10.77 5.80 -6.44
C ILE A 71 -9.65 5.34 -5.50
N ASP A 72 -8.44 5.27 -6.03
CA ASP A 72 -7.24 4.92 -5.29
C ASP A 72 -6.78 6.14 -4.50
N MET A 73 -7.08 6.16 -3.19
CA MET A 73 -6.81 7.30 -2.31
C MET A 73 -5.35 7.41 -1.88
N HIS A 74 -4.50 6.47 -2.28
CA HIS A 74 -3.14 6.41 -1.79
C HIS A 74 -2.20 5.82 -2.85
N SER A 75 -1.49 6.70 -3.53
CA SER A 75 -0.37 6.35 -4.37
C SER A 75 0.65 7.49 -4.38
N HIS A 76 1.81 7.24 -4.96
CA HIS A 76 2.91 8.19 -5.06
C HIS A 76 3.26 8.47 -6.52
N PRO A 77 4.10 9.49 -6.82
CA PRO A 77 4.43 9.84 -8.20
C PRO A 77 5.39 8.84 -8.89
N TYR A 78 5.08 7.55 -8.86
CA TYR A 78 5.91 6.44 -9.35
C TYR A 78 6.24 6.52 -10.84
N ALA A 79 5.35 7.09 -11.67
CA ALA A 79 5.67 7.30 -13.08
C ALA A 79 6.74 8.39 -13.20
N GLU A 80 7.96 8.02 -13.61
CA GLU A 80 9.10 8.92 -13.75
C GLU A 80 8.95 9.84 -14.97
N THR A 81 8.31 9.34 -16.04
CA THR A 81 8.17 10.02 -17.33
C THR A 81 6.71 10.24 -17.75
N PRO A 82 6.42 11.19 -18.65
CA PRO A 82 5.07 11.36 -19.21
C PRO A 82 4.53 10.11 -19.92
N ALA A 83 5.40 9.32 -20.56
CA ALA A 83 5.01 8.07 -21.22
C ALA A 83 4.54 7.01 -20.22
N GLN A 84 5.14 6.96 -19.02
CA GLN A 84 4.68 6.10 -17.94
C GLN A 84 3.36 6.59 -17.32
N VAL A 85 3.08 7.91 -17.31
CA VAL A 85 1.75 8.41 -16.95
C VAL A 85 0.70 7.91 -17.95
N ASP A 86 1.00 7.95 -19.25
CA ASP A 86 0.11 7.40 -20.28
C ASP A 86 -0.11 5.88 -20.12
N GLU A 87 0.94 5.15 -19.73
CA GLU A 87 0.86 3.72 -19.39
C GLU A 87 -0.02 3.47 -18.16
N TRP A 88 0.17 4.24 -17.10
CA TRP A 88 -0.63 4.12 -15.89
C TRP A 88 -2.11 4.32 -16.21
N VAL A 89 -2.47 5.33 -17.01
CA VAL A 89 -3.87 5.55 -17.44
C VAL A 89 -4.44 4.34 -18.18
N ARG A 90 -3.66 3.71 -19.09
CA ARG A 90 -4.10 2.49 -19.78
C ARG A 90 -4.29 1.33 -18.80
N ASN A 91 -3.36 1.14 -17.87
CA ASN A 91 -3.48 0.10 -16.84
C ASN A 91 -4.73 0.34 -15.97
N MET A 92 -4.97 1.58 -15.56
CA MET A 92 -6.16 1.98 -14.80
C MET A 92 -7.45 1.64 -15.55
N ASP A 93 -7.54 1.91 -16.86
CA ASP A 93 -8.71 1.57 -17.68
C ASP A 93 -8.97 0.06 -17.75
N GLU A 94 -7.89 -0.71 -17.95
CA GLU A 94 -7.94 -2.17 -18.01
C GLU A 94 -8.41 -2.77 -16.68
N VAL A 95 -7.88 -2.28 -15.55
CA VAL A 95 -8.12 -2.86 -14.23
C VAL A 95 -9.30 -2.23 -13.48
N GLY A 96 -9.91 -1.16 -14.01
CA GLY A 96 -11.11 -0.55 -13.41
C GLY A 96 -10.84 0.55 -12.38
N VAL A 97 -9.66 1.15 -12.41
CA VAL A 97 -9.31 2.31 -11.57
C VAL A 97 -9.75 3.59 -12.27
N GLN A 98 -10.69 4.30 -11.67
CA GLN A 98 -11.25 5.53 -12.21
C GLN A 98 -10.33 6.72 -11.96
N LYS A 99 -9.83 6.87 -10.73
CA LYS A 99 -8.99 7.99 -10.31
C LYS A 99 -7.95 7.53 -9.29
N THR A 100 -6.78 8.14 -9.32
CA THR A 100 -5.72 7.91 -8.33
C THR A 100 -5.30 9.24 -7.70
N ILE A 101 -5.20 9.25 -6.38
CA ILE A 101 -4.66 10.36 -5.60
C ILE A 101 -3.16 10.15 -5.47
N ILE A 102 -2.39 11.15 -5.92
CA ILE A 102 -0.94 11.16 -5.83
C ILE A 102 -0.53 12.01 -4.63
N LEU A 103 -0.08 11.33 -3.58
CA LEU A 103 0.51 11.91 -2.38
C LEU A 103 1.96 12.29 -2.71
N THR A 104 2.20 13.56 -3.05
CA THR A 104 3.52 13.96 -3.56
C THR A 104 4.55 14.11 -2.47
N MET A 105 4.13 14.41 -1.23
CA MET A 105 4.99 14.74 -0.09
C MET A 105 5.88 15.99 -0.30
N THR A 106 5.69 16.70 -1.40
CA THR A 106 6.58 17.77 -1.88
C THR A 106 5.88 19.12 -1.92
N THR A 107 6.67 20.18 -1.87
CA THR A 107 6.26 21.57 -2.02
C THR A 107 7.16 22.25 -3.07
N GLY A 108 7.02 23.56 -3.23
CA GLY A 108 7.88 24.37 -4.10
C GLY A 108 7.87 23.92 -5.57
N THR A 109 9.04 24.05 -6.20
CA THR A 109 9.26 23.73 -7.61
C THR A 109 9.15 22.23 -7.90
N GLU A 110 9.41 21.38 -6.90
CA GLU A 110 9.28 19.93 -7.03
C GLU A 110 7.80 19.54 -7.16
N PHE A 111 6.93 20.10 -6.32
CA PHE A 111 5.48 19.96 -6.47
C PHE A 111 5.02 20.44 -7.85
N ASP A 112 5.47 21.61 -8.29
CA ASP A 112 5.08 22.19 -9.59
C ASP A 112 5.50 21.30 -10.77
N ALA A 113 6.64 20.63 -10.68
CA ALA A 113 7.11 19.69 -11.70
C ALA A 113 6.24 18.43 -11.74
N ILE A 114 5.91 17.86 -10.58
CA ILE A 114 5.03 16.69 -10.48
C ILE A 114 3.62 17.05 -10.97
N TYR A 115 3.08 18.20 -10.54
CA TYR A 115 1.76 18.67 -10.98
C TYR A 115 1.68 18.78 -12.50
N ARG A 116 2.64 19.43 -13.16
CA ARG A 116 2.66 19.53 -14.63
C ARG A 116 2.72 18.17 -15.33
N LYS A 117 3.42 17.19 -14.76
CA LYS A 117 3.53 15.84 -15.32
C LYS A 117 2.17 15.11 -15.34
N TYR A 118 1.39 15.22 -14.26
CA TYR A 118 0.11 14.53 -14.12
C TYR A 118 -1.09 15.35 -14.63
N ALA A 119 -0.96 16.68 -14.76
CA ALA A 119 -2.02 17.59 -15.23
C ALA A 119 -2.52 17.30 -16.64
N LYS A 120 -1.85 16.43 -17.41
CA LYS A 120 -2.35 15.88 -18.68
C LYS A 120 -3.68 15.13 -18.51
N TYR A 121 -3.94 14.53 -17.35
CA TYR A 121 -5.14 13.74 -17.07
C TYR A 121 -5.84 14.16 -15.76
N PRO A 122 -6.44 15.36 -15.70
CA PRO A 122 -6.99 15.93 -14.45
C PRO A 122 -8.18 15.13 -13.89
N ASP A 123 -8.89 14.38 -14.74
CA ASP A 123 -9.98 13.51 -14.29
C ASP A 123 -9.47 12.18 -13.71
N ARG A 124 -8.22 11.80 -14.02
CA ARG A 124 -7.62 10.52 -13.62
C ARG A 124 -6.66 10.65 -12.45
N PHE A 125 -6.00 11.79 -12.29
CA PHE A 125 -5.11 12.05 -11.17
C PHE A 125 -5.51 13.31 -10.42
N GLU A 126 -5.42 13.25 -9.10
CA GLU A 126 -5.49 14.42 -8.22
C GLU A 126 -4.27 14.42 -7.31
N LEU A 127 -3.65 15.57 -7.10
CA LEU A 127 -2.38 15.66 -6.37
C LEU A 127 -2.59 16.30 -5.01
N TRP A 128 -1.97 15.69 -4.01
CA TRP A 128 -1.89 16.22 -2.65
C TRP A 128 -0.45 16.62 -2.38
N CYS A 129 -0.25 17.82 -1.84
CA CYS A 129 1.09 18.37 -1.60
C CYS A 129 1.64 17.91 -0.25
N GLY A 130 2.94 18.12 -0.02
CA GLY A 130 3.54 18.01 1.30
C GLY A 130 3.32 19.26 2.17
N LEU A 131 4.00 19.29 3.31
CA LEU A 131 4.23 20.49 4.10
C LEU A 131 5.72 20.82 4.13
N ASP A 132 6.06 22.10 3.97
CA ASP A 132 7.42 22.56 4.24
C ASP A 132 7.62 22.67 5.76
N LEU A 133 8.33 21.72 6.34
CA LEU A 133 8.64 21.66 7.77
C LEU A 133 10.00 22.32 8.12
N THR A 134 10.60 23.03 7.17
CA THR A 134 11.91 23.68 7.37
C THR A 134 11.82 24.78 8.42
N GLY A 135 12.77 24.81 9.35
CA GLY A 135 12.81 25.81 10.41
C GLY A 135 11.68 25.66 11.44
N TYR A 136 11.18 24.44 11.67
CA TYR A 136 10.14 24.12 12.65
C TYR A 136 10.43 24.56 14.10
N ASP A 137 11.68 24.93 14.38
CA ASP A 137 12.18 25.45 15.65
C ASP A 137 12.42 26.98 15.63
N GLN A 138 12.15 27.65 14.50
CA GLN A 138 12.38 29.08 14.31
C GLN A 138 11.08 29.90 14.38
N PRO A 139 11.15 31.17 14.83
CA PRO A 139 10.04 32.12 14.71
C PRO A 139 9.58 32.25 13.25
N GLY A 140 8.27 32.29 13.02
CA GLY A 140 7.69 32.45 11.69
C GLY A 140 7.45 31.15 10.91
N PHE A 141 7.89 30.00 11.43
CA PHE A 141 7.64 28.66 10.87
C PHE A 141 6.20 28.47 10.36
N GLY A 142 5.22 28.56 11.26
CA GLY A 142 3.83 28.29 10.92
C GLY A 142 3.29 29.20 9.81
N ALA A 143 3.67 30.48 9.80
CA ALA A 143 3.26 31.42 8.76
C ALA A 143 3.91 31.11 7.40
N ALA A 144 5.18 30.70 7.39
CA ALA A 144 5.87 30.31 6.16
C ALA A 144 5.29 29.02 5.57
N THR A 145 5.06 28.00 6.39
CA THR A 145 4.45 26.73 5.95
C THR A 145 3.02 26.94 5.45
N ILE A 146 2.22 27.77 6.12
CA ILE A 146 0.86 28.13 5.66
C ILE A 146 0.90 28.83 4.30
N LYS A 147 1.81 29.80 4.11
CA LYS A 147 1.94 30.50 2.83
C LYS A 147 2.28 29.53 1.70
N GLU A 148 3.14 28.55 1.94
CA GLU A 148 3.48 27.54 0.95
C GLU A 148 2.33 26.55 0.69
N LEU A 149 1.59 26.17 1.73
CA LEU A 149 0.38 25.35 1.60
C LEU A 149 -0.68 26.07 0.73
N GLU A 150 -0.92 27.36 0.97
CA GLU A 150 -1.83 28.18 0.18
C GLU A 150 -1.37 28.27 -1.30
N ARG A 151 -0.06 28.39 -1.55
CA ARG A 151 0.50 28.38 -2.91
C ARG A 151 0.29 27.04 -3.61
N CYS A 152 0.54 25.92 -2.93
CA CYS A 152 0.29 24.58 -3.47
C CYS A 152 -1.20 24.39 -3.80
N HIS A 153 -2.09 24.86 -2.92
CA HIS A 153 -3.54 24.83 -3.15
C HIS A 153 -3.95 25.62 -4.41
N GLN A 154 -3.42 26.84 -4.56
CA GLN A 154 -3.64 27.69 -5.75
C GLN A 154 -3.10 27.03 -7.03
N THR A 155 -1.98 26.32 -6.94
CA THR A 155 -1.38 25.59 -8.07
C THR A 155 -2.24 24.40 -8.49
N GLY A 156 -2.95 23.78 -7.55
CA GLY A 156 -3.90 22.70 -7.85
C GLY A 156 -3.94 21.58 -6.82
N ALA A 157 -3.18 21.65 -5.72
CA ALA A 157 -3.27 20.66 -4.65
C ALA A 157 -4.68 20.62 -4.04
N ARG A 158 -5.19 19.43 -3.74
CA ARG A 158 -6.53 19.22 -3.17
C ARG A 158 -6.55 18.45 -1.86
N GLY A 159 -5.37 18.18 -1.31
CA GLY A 159 -5.14 17.58 0.00
C GLY A 159 -3.66 17.73 0.36
N VAL A 160 -3.32 17.30 1.57
CA VAL A 160 -1.95 17.25 2.08
C VAL A 160 -1.59 15.79 2.33
N GLY A 161 -0.47 15.34 1.79
CA GLY A 161 0.03 14.00 2.06
C GLY A 161 1.15 13.55 1.13
N GLU A 162 1.89 12.53 1.52
CA GLU A 162 1.78 11.85 2.82
C GLU A 162 2.62 12.56 3.89
N LEU A 163 2.02 12.83 5.04
CA LEU A 163 2.76 13.23 6.23
C LEU A 163 3.11 11.98 7.04
N HIS A 164 4.33 11.92 7.56
CA HIS A 164 4.83 10.75 8.27
C HIS A 164 5.28 11.11 9.69
N ASP A 165 4.99 10.24 10.64
CA ASP A 165 5.67 10.20 11.93
C ASP A 165 5.93 8.77 12.37
N LYS A 166 7.22 8.40 12.31
CA LYS A 166 7.73 7.07 12.69
C LYS A 166 8.32 7.03 14.09
N GLY A 167 7.96 8.01 14.93
CA GLY A 167 8.36 8.10 16.33
C GLY A 167 9.49 9.09 16.62
N LYS A 168 10.05 9.75 15.60
CA LYS A 168 11.07 10.80 15.77
C LYS A 168 10.49 12.22 15.62
N GLY A 169 9.26 12.34 15.12
CA GLY A 169 8.64 13.61 14.75
C GLY A 169 8.11 13.59 13.32
N LEU A 170 7.34 14.62 12.99
CA LEU A 170 6.66 14.78 11.72
C LEU A 170 7.68 14.99 10.57
N SER A 171 7.38 14.41 9.42
CA SER A 171 8.13 14.58 8.19
C SER A 171 7.21 14.62 6.96
N SER A 172 7.70 15.28 5.92
CA SER A 172 7.07 15.39 4.60
C SER A 172 8.17 15.47 3.56
N GLY A 173 8.31 14.42 2.74
CA GLY A 173 9.38 14.33 1.74
C GLY A 173 10.77 14.41 2.40
N GLY A 174 11.61 15.31 1.89
CA GLY A 174 12.94 15.57 2.49
C GLY A 174 12.91 16.35 3.80
N SER A 175 11.78 16.97 4.16
CA SER A 175 11.65 17.81 5.36
C SER A 175 11.29 16.96 6.58
N LYS A 176 12.08 17.05 7.65
CA LYS A 176 11.93 16.24 8.87
C LYS A 176 12.08 17.12 10.10
N THR A 177 11.34 16.77 11.14
CA THR A 177 11.41 17.45 12.43
C THR A 177 11.80 16.46 13.51
N VAL A 178 12.41 16.96 14.58
CA VAL A 178 12.76 16.17 15.77
C VAL A 178 11.86 16.60 16.91
N GLY A 179 11.09 15.63 17.46
CA GLY A 179 10.21 15.81 18.60
C GLY A 179 8.96 16.65 18.35
N MET A 180 8.72 17.11 17.13
CA MET A 180 7.46 17.78 16.76
C MET A 180 6.51 16.74 16.16
N HIS A 181 5.64 16.18 16.98
CA HIS A 181 4.66 15.18 16.57
C HIS A 181 3.38 15.85 15.99
N PRO A 182 2.50 15.10 15.29
CA PRO A 182 1.28 15.65 14.71
C PRO A 182 0.36 16.44 15.67
N ASP A 183 0.36 16.11 16.96
CA ASP A 183 -0.48 16.75 17.97
C ASP A 183 0.16 18.00 18.62
N ASP A 184 1.40 18.32 18.25
CA ASP A 184 2.17 19.47 18.75
C ASP A 184 1.44 20.80 18.44
N GLY A 185 1.56 21.77 19.35
CA GLY A 185 0.96 23.10 19.20
C GLY A 185 1.45 23.87 17.97
N ARG A 186 2.67 23.58 17.49
CA ARG A 186 3.23 24.17 16.26
C ARG A 186 2.53 23.70 14.99
N VAL A 187 1.98 22.48 15.00
CA VAL A 187 1.28 21.88 13.86
C VAL A 187 -0.18 22.32 13.80
N THR A 188 -0.76 22.69 14.94
CA THR A 188 -2.17 23.14 15.07
C THR A 188 -2.60 24.16 14.01
N PRO A 189 -1.91 25.30 13.79
CA PRO A 189 -2.32 26.27 12.77
C PRO A 189 -2.24 25.71 11.33
N LEU A 190 -1.39 24.70 11.08
CA LEU A 190 -1.28 24.07 9.76
C LEU A 190 -2.52 23.21 9.46
N PHE A 191 -2.98 22.41 10.43
CA PHE A 191 -4.18 21.59 10.26
C PHE A 191 -5.47 22.42 10.26
N GLU A 192 -5.53 23.54 11.00
CA GLU A 192 -6.64 24.48 10.87
C GLU A 192 -6.69 25.11 9.48
N LYS A 193 -5.53 25.48 8.91
CA LYS A 193 -5.48 25.95 7.52
C LYS A 193 -5.93 24.87 6.52
N CYS A 194 -5.58 23.60 6.74
CA CYS A 194 -6.09 22.50 5.92
C CYS A 194 -7.62 22.42 5.96
N ALA A 195 -8.25 22.60 7.14
CA ALA A 195 -9.70 22.66 7.26
C ALA A 195 -10.30 23.86 6.50
N GLU A 196 -9.70 25.05 6.64
CA GLU A 196 -10.14 26.27 5.93
C GLU A 196 -10.11 26.09 4.41
N LEU A 197 -9.05 25.46 3.89
CA LEU A 197 -8.88 25.15 2.47
C LEU A 197 -9.64 23.88 2.02
N ARG A 198 -10.32 23.20 2.95
CA ARG A 198 -11.00 21.90 2.74
C ARG A 198 -10.07 20.85 2.12
N MET A 199 -8.81 20.83 2.55
CA MET A 199 -7.79 19.88 2.14
C MET A 199 -7.73 18.75 3.19
N PRO A 200 -8.13 17.50 2.85
CA PRO A 200 -7.91 16.36 3.72
C PRO A 200 -6.41 16.11 3.91
N VAL A 201 -6.06 15.47 5.03
CA VAL A 201 -4.68 15.14 5.38
C VAL A 201 -4.50 13.63 5.39
N SER A 202 -3.60 13.11 4.57
CA SER A 202 -3.10 11.75 4.67
C SER A 202 -1.93 11.73 5.67
N LEU A 203 -2.08 10.90 6.71
CA LEU A 203 -1.16 10.86 7.84
C LEU A 203 -0.78 9.41 8.17
N HIS A 204 0.51 9.12 8.01
CA HIS A 204 1.13 7.85 8.34
C HIS A 204 1.81 7.94 9.70
N VAL A 205 1.23 7.26 10.68
CA VAL A 205 1.84 7.10 12.00
C VAL A 205 2.29 5.67 12.21
N ALA A 206 3.42 5.52 12.91
CA ALA A 206 4.00 4.22 13.24
C ALA A 206 4.35 3.37 12.01
N ASP A 207 4.64 2.11 12.24
CA ASP A 207 5.00 1.07 11.28
C ASP A 207 4.33 -0.25 11.71
N PRO A 208 4.31 -1.30 10.86
CA PRO A 208 3.76 -2.60 11.25
C PRO A 208 4.36 -3.14 12.55
N ILE A 209 3.53 -3.75 13.39
CA ILE A 209 3.93 -4.20 14.74
C ILE A 209 5.17 -5.10 14.72
N TRP A 210 5.32 -5.93 13.69
CA TRP A 210 6.45 -6.84 13.51
C TRP A 210 7.81 -6.12 13.51
N MET A 211 7.88 -4.88 13.02
CA MET A 211 9.11 -4.08 13.01
C MET A 211 9.55 -3.67 14.42
N TYR A 212 8.64 -3.66 15.39
CA TYR A 212 8.92 -3.36 16.80
C TYR A 212 9.19 -4.61 17.65
N GLN A 213 8.85 -5.79 17.14
CA GLN A 213 9.06 -7.07 17.82
C GLN A 213 10.54 -7.52 17.73
N PRO A 214 10.97 -8.45 18.59
CA PRO A 214 12.27 -9.10 18.44
C PRO A 214 12.46 -9.69 17.04
N MET A 215 13.69 -9.62 16.52
CA MET A 215 14.07 -10.19 15.23
C MET A 215 14.54 -11.64 15.39
N ASP A 216 13.65 -12.49 15.88
CA ASP A 216 13.90 -13.90 16.21
C ASP A 216 12.88 -14.85 15.54
N GLU A 217 12.95 -16.14 15.87
CA GLU A 217 12.11 -17.19 15.29
C GLU A 217 10.60 -17.07 15.60
N THR A 218 10.21 -16.18 16.53
CA THR A 218 8.81 -15.98 16.92
C THR A 218 8.14 -14.85 16.15
N ASN A 219 8.90 -14.03 15.43
CA ASN A 219 8.39 -12.96 14.60
C ASN A 219 7.95 -13.52 13.24
N ASP A 220 6.66 -13.78 13.07
CA ASP A 220 6.12 -14.33 11.83
C ASP A 220 6.24 -13.37 10.63
N GLY A 221 6.44 -12.07 10.89
CA GLY A 221 6.73 -11.03 9.89
C GLY A 221 8.22 -10.77 9.66
N LEU A 222 9.11 -11.64 10.16
CA LEU A 222 10.56 -11.43 10.25
C LEU A 222 11.22 -10.91 8.97
N MET A 223 10.83 -11.42 7.79
CA MET A 223 11.49 -11.06 6.53
C MET A 223 11.43 -9.56 6.24
N ASN A 224 10.23 -8.97 6.35
CA ASN A 224 10.06 -7.51 6.24
C ASN A 224 10.55 -6.79 7.49
N ALA A 225 10.24 -7.34 8.67
CA ALA A 225 10.60 -6.71 9.93
C ALA A 225 12.11 -6.50 10.07
N TYR A 226 12.93 -7.45 9.63
CA TYR A 226 14.39 -7.37 9.75
C TYR A 226 14.98 -6.22 8.92
N GLU A 227 14.46 -6.00 7.71
CA GLU A 227 14.89 -4.91 6.84
C GLU A 227 14.49 -3.53 7.41
N TRP A 228 13.30 -3.44 8.00
CA TRP A 228 12.70 -2.20 8.47
C TRP A 228 12.65 -2.07 10.00
N ARG A 229 13.55 -2.78 10.68
CA ARG A 229 13.48 -2.97 12.14
C ARG A 229 13.57 -1.67 12.92
N LEU A 230 12.76 -1.57 13.96
CA LEU A 230 12.65 -0.44 14.88
C LEU A 230 13.00 -0.82 16.33
N ASP A 231 13.22 -2.10 16.60
CA ASP A 231 13.75 -2.60 17.88
C ASP A 231 15.18 -2.09 18.16
N ASN A 232 15.93 -1.73 17.12
CA ASN A 232 17.28 -1.19 17.22
C ASN A 232 17.36 0.35 17.19
N GLN A 233 16.23 1.06 17.16
CA GLN A 233 16.19 2.52 17.12
C GLN A 233 15.99 3.07 18.54
N PRO A 234 16.97 3.81 19.10
CA PRO A 234 16.82 4.46 20.39
C PRO A 234 15.87 5.67 20.29
N ASP A 235 15.25 6.01 21.41
CA ASP A 235 14.49 7.26 21.63
C ASP A 235 13.35 7.54 20.65
N ILE A 236 12.77 6.50 20.05
CA ILE A 236 11.56 6.64 19.24
C ILE A 236 10.29 6.46 20.10
N VAL A 237 9.27 7.24 19.81
CA VAL A 237 7.91 6.95 20.25
C VAL A 237 7.45 5.66 19.58
N LYS A 238 7.04 4.67 20.37
CA LYS A 238 6.63 3.34 19.89
C LYS A 238 5.16 3.35 19.45
N LEU A 239 4.76 2.32 18.70
CA LEU A 239 3.43 2.21 18.08
C LEU A 239 2.27 2.61 19.01
N PRO A 240 2.13 2.08 20.25
CA PRO A 240 0.97 2.42 21.07
C PRO A 240 0.81 3.91 21.35
N ALA A 241 1.91 4.61 21.61
CA ALA A 241 1.90 6.05 21.89
C ALA A 241 1.74 6.88 20.61
N LEU A 242 2.26 6.43 19.46
CA LEU A 242 1.98 7.07 18.16
C LEU A 242 0.50 7.01 17.77
N ILE A 243 -0.19 5.92 18.12
CA ILE A 243 -1.64 5.83 17.95
C ILE A 243 -2.39 6.81 18.87
N ASP A 244 -1.92 6.99 20.09
CA ASP A 244 -2.52 7.96 21.03
C ASP A 244 -2.30 9.40 20.53
N ILE A 245 -1.12 9.69 19.97
CA ILE A 245 -0.80 10.96 19.27
C ILE A 245 -1.73 11.17 18.07
N LEU A 246 -1.93 10.15 17.23
CA LEU A 246 -2.88 10.22 16.12
C LEU A 246 -4.29 10.55 16.62
N GLU A 247 -4.76 9.84 17.64
CA GLU A 247 -6.10 10.07 18.18
C GLU A 247 -6.24 11.48 18.77
N HIS A 248 -5.24 11.96 19.52
CA HIS A 248 -5.24 13.32 20.05
C HIS A 248 -5.25 14.36 18.93
N THR A 249 -4.43 14.18 17.89
CA THR A 249 -4.39 15.04 16.70
C THR A 249 -5.77 15.14 16.06
N VAL A 250 -6.41 14.00 15.79
CA VAL A 250 -7.70 13.94 15.11
C VAL A 250 -8.79 14.61 15.95
N ARG A 251 -8.82 14.38 17.27
CA ARG A 251 -9.76 15.02 18.20
C ARG A 251 -9.59 16.53 18.27
N LYS A 252 -8.34 16.99 18.26
CA LYS A 252 -7.99 18.41 18.34
C LYS A 252 -8.44 19.20 17.10
N HIS A 253 -8.57 18.51 15.97
CA HIS A 253 -8.91 19.11 14.67
C HIS A 253 -10.19 18.53 14.06
N PRO A 254 -11.36 18.69 14.70
CA PRO A 254 -12.60 18.04 14.26
C PRO A 254 -13.13 18.52 12.90
N ARG A 255 -12.63 19.67 12.40
CA ARG A 255 -12.97 20.21 11.06
C ARG A 255 -12.06 19.68 9.96
N THR A 256 -10.92 19.09 10.31
CA THR A 256 -9.97 18.51 9.36
C THR A 256 -10.31 17.04 9.18
N THR A 257 -10.45 16.60 7.92
CA THR A 257 -10.57 15.17 7.62
C THR A 257 -9.19 14.56 7.54
N PHE A 258 -8.98 13.47 8.27
CA PHE A 258 -7.75 12.69 8.23
C PHE A 258 -8.00 11.35 7.55
N VAL A 259 -7.06 10.92 6.72
CA VAL A 259 -6.96 9.54 6.22
C VAL A 259 -5.70 8.96 6.84
N ALA A 260 -5.87 8.08 7.82
CA ALA A 260 -4.75 7.34 8.39
C ALA A 260 -4.28 6.29 7.39
N CYS A 261 -3.01 6.40 7.00
CA CYS A 261 -2.41 5.47 6.06
C CYS A 261 -2.35 4.06 6.68
N HIS A 262 -2.56 3.03 5.86
CA HIS A 262 -2.24 1.64 6.22
C HIS A 262 -2.96 1.16 7.49
N PHE A 263 -4.23 1.48 7.68
CA PHE A 263 -4.97 1.19 8.91
C PHE A 263 -4.34 1.80 10.17
N ALA A 264 -3.63 2.93 10.04
CA ALA A 264 -2.78 3.49 11.09
C ALA A 264 -1.70 2.52 11.59
N ASN A 265 -1.34 1.50 10.81
CA ASN A 265 -0.52 0.35 11.22
C ASN A 265 -1.12 -0.47 12.39
N LEU A 266 -2.46 -0.46 12.50
CA LEU A 266 -3.25 -1.32 13.40
C LEU A 266 -3.86 -2.51 12.64
N ASP A 267 -3.29 -2.92 11.51
CA ASP A 267 -3.68 -4.11 10.77
C ASP A 267 -3.61 -5.41 11.61
N TYR A 268 -2.74 -5.44 12.63
CA TYR A 268 -2.68 -6.52 13.63
C TYR A 268 -3.72 -6.40 14.77
N ASP A 269 -4.34 -5.22 14.95
CA ASP A 269 -5.32 -4.91 16.00
C ASP A 269 -6.46 -4.03 15.45
N LEU A 270 -7.24 -4.62 14.54
CA LEU A 270 -8.39 -3.95 13.92
C LEU A 270 -9.45 -3.52 14.95
N ALA A 271 -9.50 -4.16 16.13
CA ALA A 271 -10.42 -3.77 17.20
C ALA A 271 -10.07 -2.37 17.74
N ARG A 272 -8.79 -2.07 17.96
CA ARG A 272 -8.35 -0.73 18.35
C ARG A 272 -8.66 0.31 17.27
N LEU A 273 -8.42 -0.02 16.00
CA LEU A 273 -8.77 0.86 14.88
C LEU A 273 -10.29 1.15 14.82
N GLY A 274 -11.12 0.12 14.99
CA GLY A 274 -12.58 0.27 15.04
C GLY A 274 -13.01 1.23 16.15
N GLY A 275 -12.37 1.15 17.32
CA GLY A 275 -12.58 2.08 18.42
C GLY A 275 -12.17 3.52 18.09
N LEU A 276 -11.10 3.73 17.32
CA LEU A 276 -10.70 5.06 16.85
C LEU A 276 -11.79 5.66 15.96
N PHE A 277 -12.35 4.90 15.02
CA PHE A 277 -13.43 5.39 14.16
C PHE A 277 -14.71 5.78 14.93
N GLU A 278 -15.07 5.01 15.95
CA GLU A 278 -16.25 5.28 16.78
C GLU A 278 -16.11 6.60 17.55
N ARG A 279 -14.89 6.95 17.97
CA ARG A 279 -14.62 8.16 18.76
C ARG A 279 -14.23 9.38 17.92
N ASN A 280 -13.92 9.19 16.63
CA ASN A 280 -13.38 10.22 15.76
C ASN A 280 -14.08 10.22 14.39
N PRO A 281 -15.20 10.96 14.23
CA PRO A 281 -16.00 10.94 13.01
C PRO A 281 -15.33 11.57 11.78
N ASN A 282 -14.23 12.30 11.98
CA ASN A 282 -13.40 12.91 10.94
C ASN A 282 -12.19 12.03 10.51
N LEU A 283 -12.07 10.82 11.06
CA LEU A 283 -11.02 9.86 10.70
C LEU A 283 -11.51 8.84 9.68
N TYR A 284 -10.73 8.64 8.63
CA TYR A 284 -10.82 7.52 7.69
C TYR A 284 -9.50 6.74 7.74
N ALA A 285 -9.47 5.55 7.17
CA ALA A 285 -8.21 4.86 6.90
C ALA A 285 -8.23 4.13 5.55
N ASP A 286 -7.06 3.99 4.96
CA ASP A 286 -6.84 3.13 3.80
C ASP A 286 -6.16 1.81 4.20
N ILE A 287 -6.30 0.77 3.36
CA ILE A 287 -5.62 -0.54 3.54
C ILE A 287 -4.20 -0.55 2.96
N SER A 288 -3.79 0.49 2.24
CA SER A 288 -2.60 0.52 1.36
C SER A 288 -1.39 -0.17 1.97
N ALA A 289 -0.65 -0.94 1.17
CA ALA A 289 0.46 -1.77 1.64
C ALA A 289 0.17 -2.80 2.78
N ARG A 290 -1.07 -2.93 3.30
CA ARG A 290 -1.48 -3.88 4.37
C ARG A 290 -2.39 -5.01 3.91
N TYR A 291 -2.41 -5.26 2.61
CA TYR A 291 -3.18 -6.35 2.03
C TYR A 291 -2.73 -7.71 2.54
N ALA A 292 -1.42 -7.93 2.62
CA ALA A 292 -0.86 -9.23 2.97
C ALA A 292 -0.89 -9.53 4.47
N GLU A 293 -0.89 -8.50 5.29
CA GLU A 293 -0.89 -8.56 6.76
C GLU A 293 -2.28 -8.91 7.31
N THR A 294 -3.34 -8.54 6.57
CA THR A 294 -4.74 -8.81 6.97
C THR A 294 -5.36 -10.03 6.26
N ALA A 295 -4.76 -10.51 5.17
CA ALA A 295 -5.11 -11.73 4.44
C ALA A 295 -5.00 -13.06 5.23
N PRO A 296 -4.18 -13.19 6.29
CA PRO A 296 -4.15 -14.38 7.15
C PRO A 296 -5.37 -14.52 8.07
N ILE A 297 -6.10 -13.43 8.31
CA ILE A 297 -7.27 -13.37 9.21
C ILE A 297 -8.56 -12.96 8.48
N PRO A 298 -8.86 -13.54 7.30
CA PRO A 298 -9.82 -12.98 6.34
C PRO A 298 -11.24 -12.85 6.89
N ARG A 299 -11.68 -13.79 7.75
CA ARG A 299 -13.02 -13.79 8.34
C ARG A 299 -13.21 -12.64 9.33
N PHE A 300 -12.19 -12.36 10.14
CA PHE A 300 -12.22 -11.24 11.08
C PHE A 300 -12.11 -9.91 10.33
N THR A 301 -11.22 -9.83 9.33
CA THR A 301 -11.08 -8.67 8.45
C THR A 301 -12.39 -8.35 7.73
N ALA A 302 -13.07 -9.34 7.15
CA ALA A 302 -14.37 -9.14 6.49
C ALA A 302 -15.45 -8.60 7.44
N GLN A 303 -15.51 -9.09 8.69
CA GLN A 303 -16.42 -8.56 9.72
C GLN A 303 -16.09 -7.12 10.10
N PHE A 304 -14.81 -6.80 10.25
CA PHE A 304 -14.34 -5.43 10.50
C PHE A 304 -14.76 -4.48 9.37
N TYR A 305 -14.51 -4.87 8.12
CA TYR A 305 -14.94 -4.13 6.94
C TYR A 305 -16.45 -3.93 6.91
N ALA A 306 -17.25 -4.96 7.20
CA ALA A 306 -18.70 -4.83 7.23
C ALA A 306 -19.18 -3.83 8.30
N LYS A 307 -18.55 -3.82 9.48
CA LYS A 307 -18.90 -2.92 10.58
C LYS A 307 -18.48 -1.47 10.34
N HIS A 308 -17.31 -1.25 9.75
CA HIS A 308 -16.70 0.08 9.60
C HIS A 308 -16.60 0.53 8.12
N ALA A 309 -17.45 -0.03 7.26
CA ALA A 309 -17.44 0.17 5.81
C ALA A 309 -17.55 1.65 5.38
N ASP A 310 -18.02 2.56 6.23
CA ASP A 310 -18.20 3.98 5.96
C ASP A 310 -16.99 4.86 6.37
N ARG A 311 -15.92 4.22 6.87
CA ARG A 311 -14.67 4.87 7.30
C ARG A 311 -13.44 4.36 6.57
N LEU A 312 -13.61 3.36 5.70
CA LEU A 312 -12.51 2.73 4.97
C LEU A 312 -12.51 3.16 3.51
N VAL A 313 -11.34 3.48 2.97
CA VAL A 313 -11.14 3.79 1.56
C VAL A 313 -10.11 2.84 0.95
N TYR A 314 -10.20 2.61 -0.35
CA TYR A 314 -9.19 1.86 -1.09
C TYR A 314 -7.95 2.73 -1.31
N GLY A 315 -6.78 2.12 -1.20
CA GLY A 315 -5.49 2.73 -1.53
C GLY A 315 -4.47 1.64 -1.83
N THR A 316 -3.45 1.94 -2.65
CA THR A 316 -2.44 0.95 -3.03
C THR A 316 -1.16 1.07 -2.25
N ASP A 317 -0.56 2.27 -2.24
CA ASP A 317 0.84 2.52 -1.83
C ASP A 317 1.82 1.51 -2.47
N MET A 318 1.58 1.21 -3.74
CA MET A 318 2.38 0.28 -4.53
C MET A 318 2.46 0.78 -5.98
N GLY A 319 3.39 0.22 -6.77
CA GLY A 319 3.57 0.59 -8.18
C GLY A 319 2.32 0.35 -9.04
N PHE A 320 2.29 0.89 -10.25
CA PHE A 320 1.07 1.01 -11.07
C PHE A 320 0.84 -0.14 -12.08
N ASP A 321 1.45 -1.29 -11.84
CA ASP A 321 1.36 -2.43 -12.74
C ASP A 321 0.05 -3.21 -12.56
N LYS A 322 -0.47 -3.78 -13.65
CA LYS A 322 -1.73 -4.54 -13.62
C LYS A 322 -1.71 -5.71 -12.61
N PRO A 323 -0.66 -6.53 -12.49
CA PRO A 323 -0.62 -7.60 -11.50
C PRO A 323 -0.74 -7.11 -10.06
N MET A 324 -0.17 -5.93 -9.74
CA MET A 324 -0.31 -5.31 -8.41
C MET A 324 -1.79 -5.05 -8.10
N TYR A 325 -2.52 -4.39 -9.00
CA TYR A 325 -3.96 -4.14 -8.80
C TYR A 325 -4.75 -5.44 -8.65
N ARG A 326 -4.51 -6.40 -9.56
CA ARG A 326 -5.26 -7.67 -9.58
C ARG A 326 -5.09 -8.48 -8.30
N ILE A 327 -3.91 -8.44 -7.67
CA ILE A 327 -3.74 -9.14 -6.39
C ILE A 327 -4.54 -8.48 -5.26
N THR A 328 -4.65 -7.14 -5.25
CA THR A 328 -5.52 -6.45 -4.28
C THR A 328 -7.00 -6.83 -4.48
N PHE A 329 -7.45 -6.98 -5.72
CA PHE A 329 -8.84 -7.39 -6.01
C PHE A 329 -9.09 -8.83 -5.61
N ARG A 330 -8.14 -9.73 -5.87
CA ARG A 330 -8.22 -11.11 -5.40
C ARG A 330 -8.39 -11.17 -3.88
N ILE A 331 -7.61 -10.38 -3.14
CA ILE A 331 -7.69 -10.32 -1.68
C ILE A 331 -9.03 -9.72 -1.21
N LEU A 332 -9.55 -8.68 -1.85
CA LEU A 332 -10.78 -8.03 -1.38
C LEU A 332 -12.08 -8.72 -1.82
N GLU A 333 -12.12 -9.23 -3.05
CA GLU A 333 -13.36 -9.67 -3.71
C GLU A 333 -13.64 -11.17 -3.56
N THR A 334 -12.60 -12.00 -3.47
CA THR A 334 -12.75 -13.45 -3.63
C THR A 334 -12.81 -14.18 -2.30
N LEU A 335 -13.26 -15.44 -2.34
CA LEU A 335 -13.18 -16.39 -1.24
C LEU A 335 -11.98 -17.35 -1.43
N ASP A 336 -11.01 -17.01 -2.29
CA ASP A 336 -9.82 -17.83 -2.50
C ASP A 336 -9.07 -18.01 -1.18
N GLU A 337 -8.65 -19.23 -0.86
CA GLU A 337 -7.90 -19.53 0.35
C GLU A 337 -6.51 -20.08 0.00
N HIS A 338 -5.55 -19.83 0.88
CA HIS A 338 -4.24 -20.49 0.88
C HIS A 338 -3.40 -20.29 -0.41
N PHE A 339 -3.19 -19.03 -0.81
CA PHE A 339 -2.26 -18.66 -1.89
C PHE A 339 -1.06 -17.86 -1.36
N TYR A 340 -0.01 -17.72 -2.17
CA TYR A 340 1.24 -17.05 -1.77
C TYR A 340 1.64 -15.99 -2.77
N GLU A 341 2.10 -14.84 -2.28
CA GLU A 341 2.61 -13.72 -3.08
C GLU A 341 3.90 -13.18 -2.43
N ILE A 342 4.82 -14.11 -2.14
CA ILE A 342 6.04 -13.85 -1.37
C ILE A 342 6.92 -12.80 -2.04
N GLU A 343 7.02 -12.83 -3.37
CA GLU A 343 7.87 -11.88 -4.11
C GLU A 343 7.28 -10.46 -4.13
N GLN A 344 5.95 -10.33 -4.00
CA GLN A 344 5.27 -9.05 -3.99
C GLN A 344 5.26 -8.42 -2.59
N PHE A 345 4.97 -9.22 -1.56
CA PHE A 345 4.74 -8.70 -0.20
C PHE A 345 5.84 -9.06 0.81
N GLY A 346 6.75 -9.97 0.49
CA GLY A 346 7.85 -10.35 1.39
C GLY A 346 7.45 -11.25 2.57
N TYR A 347 6.21 -11.73 2.63
CA TYR A 347 5.71 -12.58 3.71
C TYR A 347 5.61 -14.05 3.33
N HIS A 348 5.89 -14.95 4.27
CA HIS A 348 5.86 -16.41 4.07
C HIS A 348 4.54 -17.08 4.45
N TRP A 349 3.63 -16.36 5.11
CA TRP A 349 2.30 -16.88 5.42
C TRP A 349 1.43 -16.93 4.17
N SER A 350 0.45 -17.83 4.19
CA SER A 350 -0.54 -17.90 3.12
C SER A 350 -1.55 -16.75 3.23
N LEU A 351 -1.94 -16.22 2.09
CA LEU A 351 -2.97 -15.20 1.92
C LEU A 351 -4.31 -15.87 1.62
N SER A 352 -5.39 -15.18 1.99
CA SER A 352 -6.77 -15.55 1.67
C SER A 352 -7.57 -14.30 1.31
N GLY A 353 -8.57 -14.47 0.46
CA GLY A 353 -9.53 -13.44 0.11
C GLY A 353 -10.55 -13.21 1.22
N PHE A 354 -11.02 -11.97 1.35
CA PHE A 354 -11.98 -11.55 2.36
C PHE A 354 -13.43 -11.87 1.96
N GLY A 355 -13.70 -12.00 0.66
CA GLY A 355 -15.04 -12.16 0.12
C GLY A 355 -15.98 -11.03 0.51
N LEU A 356 -15.53 -9.76 0.38
CA LEU A 356 -16.33 -8.62 0.80
C LEU A 356 -17.65 -8.56 0.02
N PRO A 357 -18.81 -8.38 0.70
CA PRO A 357 -20.07 -8.19 0.01
C PRO A 357 -20.06 -6.95 -0.90
N ASP A 358 -20.79 -7.02 -2.01
CA ASP A 358 -20.85 -5.95 -3.02
C ASP A 358 -21.12 -4.56 -2.45
N SER A 359 -22.01 -4.47 -1.45
CA SER A 359 -22.35 -3.22 -0.77
C SER A 359 -21.19 -2.61 0.02
N VAL A 360 -20.31 -3.45 0.59
CA VAL A 360 -19.10 -3.03 1.30
C VAL A 360 -18.01 -2.68 0.28
N LEU A 361 -17.81 -3.55 -0.71
CA LEU A 361 -16.79 -3.36 -1.74
C LEU A 361 -16.97 -2.04 -2.50
N LYS A 362 -18.20 -1.75 -2.93
CA LYS A 362 -18.52 -0.49 -3.62
C LYS A 362 -18.22 0.75 -2.76
N ARG A 363 -18.47 0.68 -1.45
CA ARG A 363 -18.18 1.80 -0.53
C ARG A 363 -16.69 2.06 -0.39
N VAL A 364 -15.92 0.99 -0.17
CA VAL A 364 -14.46 1.05 -0.01
C VAL A 364 -13.78 1.48 -1.30
N TYR A 365 -14.19 0.90 -2.44
CA TYR A 365 -13.62 1.23 -3.75
C TYR A 365 -13.94 2.65 -4.19
N HIS A 366 -15.15 3.15 -3.91
CA HIS A 366 -15.63 4.36 -4.55
C HIS A 366 -16.38 5.30 -3.62
N ASP A 367 -17.50 4.87 -3.04
CA ASP A 367 -18.50 5.83 -2.54
C ASP A 367 -17.98 6.68 -1.38
N ASN A 368 -17.13 6.12 -0.50
CA ASN A 368 -16.52 6.88 0.59
C ASN A 368 -15.54 7.92 0.06
N ALA A 369 -14.64 7.52 -0.84
CA ALA A 369 -13.69 8.41 -1.47
C ALA A 369 -14.42 9.51 -2.25
N ALA A 370 -15.37 9.15 -3.12
CA ALA A 370 -16.17 10.10 -3.89
C ALA A 370 -16.88 11.13 -2.99
N LYS A 371 -17.44 10.70 -1.86
CA LYS A 371 -18.06 11.57 -0.86
C LYS A 371 -17.06 12.51 -0.21
N LEU A 372 -15.85 12.04 0.14
CA LEU A 372 -14.77 12.89 0.63
C LEU A 372 -14.37 13.93 -0.41
N LEU A 373 -14.21 13.49 -1.66
CA LEU A 373 -13.76 14.36 -2.74
C LEU A 373 -14.79 15.46 -3.06
N ALA A 374 -16.08 15.13 -3.05
CA ALA A 374 -17.20 16.03 -3.35
C ALA A 374 -17.52 17.06 -2.25
N ARG A 375 -17.11 16.83 -1.00
CA ARG A 375 -17.33 17.79 0.11
C ARG A 375 -16.44 19.04 0.04
N ARG A 376 -15.50 19.08 -0.90
CA ARG A 376 -14.47 20.11 -1.02
C ARG A 376 -14.86 21.24 -1.96
N THR A 377 -15.68 20.94 -2.97
CA THR A 377 -16.40 21.91 -3.80
C THR A 377 -17.50 22.56 -2.96
#